data_AF-A0A6L9IY79-F1
#
_entry.id   AF-A0A6L9IY79-F1
#
_cell.length_a   1.000
_cell.length_b   1.000
_cell.length_c   1.000
_cell.angle_alpha   90.00
_cell.angle_beta   90.00
_cell.angle_gamma   90.00
#
_symmetry.space_group_name_H-M   'P 1'
#
loop_
_entity.id
_entity.type
_entity.pdbx_description
1 polymer ?
#
loop_
_entity_poly.entity_id
_entity_poly.type
_entity_poly.pdbx_seq_one_letter_code
_entity_poly.pdbx_strand_id
1 'polypeptide(L)'
;MSNVNDVGERATTRIRWIARIWGTVLVAFTLLIITGYAWNWVTTGTADPNAVEDYPPIENLPPVFLALSVLGLGMAWRWERAGAGMAIIFALATLPVLLVHWPITHDFPRYLVAPYGTWMLIALPGILFLISWRRSQERVIPQQSA
;
A
#
# COMPACT_ATOMS: atom_id res chain seq x y z
N MET A 1 33.89 -21.26 -5.50
CA MET A 1 33.57 -19.82 -5.51
C MET A 1 32.09 -19.67 -5.82
N SER A 2 31.26 -19.47 -4.78
CA SER A 2 29.84 -19.15 -4.98
C SER A 2 29.75 -17.74 -5.58
N ASN A 3 29.19 -17.66 -6.77
CA ASN A 3 29.21 -16.46 -7.59
C ASN A 3 28.37 -15.36 -6.91
N VAL A 4 28.93 -14.17 -6.71
CA VAL A 4 28.23 -13.02 -6.09
C VAL A 4 26.92 -12.70 -6.85
N ASN A 5 26.89 -13.04 -8.14
CA ASN A 5 25.72 -12.91 -9.02
C ASN A 5 24.55 -13.83 -8.63
N ASP A 6 24.81 -15.07 -8.19
CA ASP A 6 23.77 -16.03 -7.74
C ASP A 6 23.06 -15.55 -6.46
N VAL A 7 23.83 -14.96 -5.54
CA VAL A 7 23.31 -14.44 -4.27
C VAL A 7 22.38 -13.27 -4.52
N GLY A 8 22.76 -12.37 -5.43
CA GLY A 8 21.93 -11.23 -5.82
C GLY A 8 20.63 -11.65 -6.49
N GLU A 9 20.64 -12.67 -7.34
CA GLU A 9 19.44 -13.16 -8.04
C GLU A 9 18.44 -13.77 -7.07
N ARG A 10 18.92 -14.64 -6.18
CA ARG A 10 18.10 -15.27 -5.13
C ARG A 10 17.49 -14.24 -4.18
N ALA A 11 18.23 -13.20 -3.82
CA ALA A 11 17.73 -12.12 -2.96
C ALA A 11 16.60 -11.33 -3.65
N THR A 12 16.71 -11.06 -4.95
CA THR A 12 15.71 -10.27 -5.70
C THR A 12 14.40 -11.05 -5.84
N THR A 13 14.49 -12.35 -6.10
CA THR A 13 13.32 -13.24 -6.17
C THR A 13 12.61 -13.36 -4.82
N ARG A 14 13.37 -13.44 -3.71
CA ARG A 14 12.79 -13.43 -2.35
C ARG A 14 12.07 -12.14 -2.03
N ILE A 15 12.66 -10.98 -2.34
CA ILE A 15 12.04 -9.67 -2.10
C ILE A 15 10.71 -9.55 -2.85
N ARG A 16 10.69 -9.95 -4.14
CA ARG A 16 9.47 -9.92 -4.95
C ARG A 16 8.40 -10.87 -4.42
N TRP A 17 8.79 -12.04 -3.95
CA TRP A 17 7.85 -13.02 -3.40
C TRP A 17 7.22 -12.55 -2.09
N ILE A 18 8.02 -11.99 -1.18
CA ILE A 18 7.53 -11.37 0.07
C ILE A 18 6.57 -10.23 -0.25
N ALA A 19 6.93 -9.34 -1.17
CA ALA A 19 6.08 -8.23 -1.57
C ALA A 19 4.74 -8.69 -2.16
N ARG A 20 4.74 -9.79 -2.93
CA ARG A 20 3.51 -10.39 -3.48
C ARG A 20 2.61 -10.97 -2.40
N ILE A 21 3.12 -11.80 -1.50
CA ILE A 21 2.32 -12.37 -0.42
C ILE A 21 1.73 -11.26 0.44
N TRP A 22 2.56 -10.30 0.81
CA TRP A 22 2.13 -9.20 1.67
C TRP A 22 1.09 -8.31 0.98
N GLY A 23 1.31 -7.98 -0.29
CA GLY A 23 0.35 -7.27 -1.13
C GLY A 23 -0.97 -8.03 -1.30
N THR A 24 -0.93 -9.35 -1.51
CA THR A 24 -2.15 -10.17 -1.62
C THR A 24 -2.97 -10.15 -0.34
N VAL A 25 -2.32 -10.26 0.82
CA VAL A 25 -3.01 -10.17 2.12
C VAL A 25 -3.71 -8.81 2.26
N LEU A 26 -3.02 -7.72 1.91
CA LEU A 26 -3.59 -6.37 1.95
C LEU A 26 -4.79 -6.19 1.01
N VAL A 27 -4.67 -6.69 -0.23
CA VAL A 27 -5.74 -6.63 -1.22
C VAL A 27 -6.95 -7.44 -0.75
N ALA A 28 -6.75 -8.68 -0.29
CA ALA A 28 -7.83 -9.53 0.19
C ALA A 28 -8.55 -8.90 1.40
N PHE A 29 -7.79 -8.35 2.35
CA PHE A 29 -8.36 -7.69 3.52
C PHE A 29 -9.16 -6.44 3.15
N THR A 30 -8.64 -5.62 2.23
CA THR A 30 -9.34 -4.42 1.75
C THR A 30 -10.62 -4.78 1.01
N LEU A 31 -10.60 -5.82 0.17
CA LEU A 31 -11.79 -6.32 -0.51
C LEU A 31 -12.83 -6.83 0.49
N LEU A 32 -12.42 -7.59 1.51
CA LEU A 32 -13.32 -8.05 2.56
C LEU A 32 -14.03 -6.88 3.25
N ILE A 33 -13.29 -5.82 3.59
CA ILE A 33 -13.86 -4.61 4.19
C ILE A 33 -14.87 -3.95 3.24
N ILE A 34 -14.49 -3.71 1.98
CA ILE A 34 -15.37 -3.08 0.98
C ILE A 34 -16.63 -3.90 0.76
N THR A 35 -16.51 -5.23 0.64
CA THR A 35 -17.66 -6.13 0.50
C THR A 35 -18.54 -6.09 1.74
N GLY A 36 -17.98 -6.04 2.94
CA GLY A 36 -18.74 -5.88 4.17
C GLY A 36 -19.56 -4.58 4.19
N TYR A 37 -18.94 -3.46 3.80
CA TYR A 37 -19.65 -2.18 3.69
C TYR A 37 -20.74 -2.20 2.62
N ALA A 38 -20.45 -2.75 1.43
CA ALA A 38 -21.43 -2.86 0.35
C ALA A 38 -22.60 -3.77 0.76
N TRP A 39 -22.33 -4.88 1.45
CA TRP A 39 -23.35 -5.79 1.95
C TRP A 39 -24.23 -5.12 3.00
N ASN A 40 -23.63 -4.41 3.97
CA ASN A 40 -24.37 -3.65 4.97
C ASN A 40 -25.26 -2.57 4.34
N TRP A 41 -24.75 -1.88 3.31
CA TRP A 41 -25.54 -0.93 2.54
C TRP A 41 -26.77 -1.59 1.91
N VAL A 42 -26.58 -2.72 1.21
CA VAL A 42 -27.66 -3.40 0.48
C VAL A 42 -28.69 -4.02 1.42
N THR A 43 -28.25 -4.58 2.54
CA THR A 43 -29.14 -5.36 3.44
C THR A 43 -29.80 -4.51 4.51
N THR A 44 -29.07 -3.58 5.11
CA THR A 44 -29.56 -2.79 6.24
C THR A 44 -30.04 -1.41 5.81
N GLY A 45 -29.43 -0.83 4.75
CA GLY A 45 -29.81 0.46 4.16
C GLY A 45 -29.73 1.67 5.11
N THR A 46 -29.29 1.45 6.36
CA THR A 46 -29.19 2.46 7.41
C THR A 46 -27.75 2.95 7.42
N ALA A 47 -27.58 4.23 7.08
CA ALA A 47 -26.37 4.94 7.47
C ALA A 47 -26.23 4.78 8.99
N ASP A 48 -24.99 4.62 9.48
CA ASP A 48 -24.69 4.43 10.89
C ASP A 48 -25.51 5.43 11.73
N PRO A 49 -26.37 4.99 12.67
CA PRO A 49 -27.15 5.91 13.50
C PRO A 49 -26.27 6.80 14.39
N ASN A 50 -24.97 6.49 14.52
CA ASN A 50 -23.96 7.34 15.16
C ASN A 50 -23.10 8.14 14.15
N ALA A 51 -23.47 8.17 12.87
CA ALA A 51 -22.83 9.04 11.89
C ALA A 51 -23.04 10.49 12.34
N VAL A 52 -21.96 11.12 12.80
CA VAL A 52 -21.97 12.49 13.27
C VAL A 52 -22.32 13.41 12.10
N GLU A 53 -23.38 14.22 12.24
CA GLU A 53 -23.87 15.12 11.17
C GLU A 53 -22.80 16.13 10.71
N ASP A 54 -21.82 16.43 11.56
CA ASP A 54 -20.71 17.36 11.31
C ASP A 54 -19.39 16.68 10.93
N TYR A 55 -19.40 15.44 10.42
CA TYR A 55 -18.18 14.74 10.01
C TYR A 55 -17.51 15.42 8.80
N PRO A 56 -16.28 15.95 8.94
CA PRO A 56 -15.61 16.64 7.85
C PRO A 56 -15.29 15.68 6.70
N PRO A 57 -15.70 15.97 5.45
CA PRO A 57 -15.46 15.06 4.32
C PRO A 57 -13.98 14.76 4.08
N ILE A 58 -13.09 15.66 4.50
CA ILE A 58 -11.64 15.52 4.38
C ILE A 58 -11.09 14.33 5.19
N GLU A 59 -11.79 13.90 6.24
CA GLU A 59 -11.40 12.75 7.05
C GLU A 59 -11.60 11.40 6.32
N ASN A 60 -12.40 11.38 5.24
CA ASN A 60 -12.53 10.21 4.36
C ASN A 60 -11.40 10.10 3.34
N LEU A 61 -10.58 11.15 3.14
CA LEU A 61 -9.50 11.12 2.15
C LEU A 61 -8.43 10.07 2.47
N PRO A 62 -7.92 9.93 3.71
CA PRO A 62 -6.90 8.93 4.00
C PRO A 62 -7.36 7.49 3.70
N PRO A 63 -8.54 7.02 4.16
CA PRO A 63 -9.06 5.71 3.77
C PRO A 63 -9.15 5.51 2.25
N VAL A 64 -9.61 6.51 1.50
CA VAL A 64 -9.75 6.43 0.04
C VAL A 64 -8.38 6.33 -0.64
N PHE A 65 -7.42 7.17 -0.27
CA PHE A 65 -6.07 7.11 -0.84
C PHE A 65 -5.36 5.80 -0.48
N LEU A 66 -5.54 5.28 0.74
CA LEU A 66 -5.01 3.98 1.12
C LEU A 66 -5.66 2.84 0.32
N ALA A 67 -6.98 2.89 0.08
CA ALA A 67 -7.65 1.91 -0.78
C ALA A 67 -7.11 1.96 -2.23
N LEU A 68 -6.90 3.15 -2.79
CA LEU A 68 -6.27 3.33 -4.10
C LEU A 68 -4.82 2.82 -4.11
N SER A 69 -4.10 2.98 -3.01
CA SER A 69 -2.75 2.45 -2.85
C SER A 69 -2.74 0.92 -2.89
N VAL A 70 -3.69 0.28 -2.20
CA VAL A 70 -3.87 -1.18 -2.22
C VAL A 70 -4.29 -1.68 -3.61
N LEU A 71 -5.15 -0.96 -4.33
CA LEU A 71 -5.46 -1.26 -5.73
C LEU A 71 -4.19 -1.20 -6.61
N GLY A 72 -3.33 -0.21 -6.38
CA GLY A 72 -2.01 -0.12 -6.99
C GLY A 72 -1.15 -1.37 -6.72
N LEU A 73 -1.13 -1.86 -5.47
CA LEU A 73 -0.44 -3.11 -5.11
C LEU A 73 -1.00 -4.32 -5.86
N GLY A 74 -2.33 -4.42 -6.00
CA GLY A 74 -2.96 -5.46 -6.80
C GLY A 74 -2.53 -5.39 -8.28
N MET A 75 -2.49 -4.18 -8.84
CA MET A 75 -2.06 -3.95 -10.22
C MET A 75 -0.56 -4.23 -10.43
N ALA A 76 0.27 -4.03 -9.39
CA ALA A 76 1.70 -4.32 -9.42
C ALA A 76 2.00 -5.80 -9.70
N TRP A 77 1.02 -6.70 -9.53
CA TRP A 77 1.15 -8.10 -9.90
C TRP A 77 1.44 -8.31 -11.38
N ARG A 78 0.76 -7.56 -12.25
CA ARG A 78 0.90 -7.66 -13.72
C ARG A 78 1.73 -6.52 -14.30
N TRP A 79 1.74 -5.36 -13.65
CA TRP A 79 2.45 -4.15 -14.07
C TRP A 79 3.26 -3.57 -12.90
N GLU A 80 4.38 -4.21 -12.55
CA GLU A 80 5.19 -3.88 -11.35
C GLU A 80 5.50 -2.38 -11.22
N ARG A 81 5.89 -1.71 -12.32
CA ARG A 81 6.20 -0.26 -12.31
C ARG A 81 4.96 0.61 -12.05
N ALA A 82 3.89 0.39 -12.82
CA ALA A 82 2.71 1.24 -12.76
C ALA A 82 1.98 1.05 -11.43
N GLY A 83 1.82 -0.20 -10.97
CA GLY A 83 1.17 -0.51 -9.72
C GLY A 83 1.96 -0.05 -8.49
N ALA A 84 3.28 -0.27 -8.46
CA ALA A 84 4.12 0.21 -7.36
C ALA A 84 4.18 1.75 -7.33
N GLY A 85 4.29 2.40 -8.50
CA GLY A 85 4.24 3.84 -8.61
C GLY A 85 2.92 4.41 -8.09
N MET A 86 1.80 3.84 -8.52
CA MET A 86 0.46 4.21 -8.04
C MET A 86 0.35 4.04 -6.52
N ALA A 87 0.77 2.89 -5.99
CA ALA A 87 0.74 2.60 -4.56
C ALA A 87 1.51 3.65 -3.74
N ILE A 88 2.73 3.99 -4.18
CA ILE A 88 3.59 4.95 -3.48
C ILE A 88 3.05 6.37 -3.60
N ILE A 89 2.58 6.79 -4.77
CA ILE A 89 2.03 8.14 -4.97
C ILE A 89 0.83 8.36 -4.07
N PHE A 90 -0.12 7.43 -4.04
CA PHE A 90 -1.30 7.56 -3.18
C PHE A 90 -0.94 7.47 -1.69
N ALA A 91 -0.01 6.58 -1.32
CA ALA A 91 0.51 6.56 0.04
C ALA A 91 1.12 7.93 0.41
N LEU A 92 2.02 8.49 -0.41
CA LEU A 92 2.63 9.80 -0.16
C LEU A 92 1.59 10.92 -0.09
N ALA A 93 0.57 10.92 -0.95
CA ALA A 93 -0.52 11.89 -0.92
C ALA A 93 -1.37 11.81 0.37
N THR A 94 -1.40 10.63 1.02
CA THR A 94 -2.07 10.43 2.31
C THR A 94 -1.32 11.14 3.45
N LEU A 95 0.02 11.26 3.34
CA LEU A 95 0.90 11.71 4.42
C LEU A 95 0.63 13.16 4.86
N PRO A 96 0.46 14.16 3.96
CA PRO A 96 0.05 15.51 4.37
C PRO A 96 -1.28 15.55 5.11
N VAL A 97 -2.27 14.75 4.68
CA VAL A 97 -3.59 14.72 5.32
C VAL A 97 -3.48 14.14 6.73
N LEU A 98 -2.70 13.06 6.89
CA LEU A 98 -2.39 12.45 8.19
C LEU A 98 -1.72 13.46 9.13
N LEU A 99 -0.74 14.23 8.66
CA LEU A 99 -0.01 15.20 9.48
C LEU A 99 -0.88 16.38 9.94
N VAL A 100 -1.81 16.85 9.09
CA VAL A 100 -2.67 17.99 9.40
C VAL A 100 -3.82 17.59 10.33
N HIS A 101 -4.50 16.47 10.04
CA HIS A 101 -5.67 16.06 10.83
C HIS A 101 -5.33 15.21 12.06
N TRP A 102 -4.24 14.43 12.01
CA TRP A 102 -3.87 13.46 13.04
C TRP A 102 -2.44 13.73 13.53
N PRO A 103 -2.16 14.88 14.16
CA PRO A 103 -0.83 15.21 14.64
C PRO A 103 -0.37 14.20 15.70
N ILE A 104 0.83 13.64 15.51
CA ILE A 104 1.41 12.57 16.35
C ILE A 104 1.48 12.96 17.83
N THR A 105 1.56 14.27 18.11
CA THR A 105 1.73 14.82 19.46
C THR A 105 0.45 14.87 20.30
N HIS A 106 -0.74 14.77 19.71
CA HIS A 106 -2.00 14.95 20.46
C HIS A 106 -2.45 13.66 21.18
N ASP A 107 -2.57 12.53 20.49
CA ASP A 107 -3.03 11.26 21.07
C ASP A 107 -2.01 10.12 20.85
N PHE A 108 -0.79 10.33 21.33
CA PHE A 108 0.21 9.27 21.37
C PHE A 108 -0.18 8.20 22.40
N PRO A 109 -0.11 6.89 22.10
CA PRO A 109 0.41 6.25 20.87
C PRO A 109 -0.69 5.88 19.85
N ARG A 110 -1.96 6.18 20.12
CA ARG A 110 -3.10 5.73 19.29
C ARG A 110 -2.98 6.21 17.85
N TYR A 111 -2.57 7.46 17.64
CA TYR A 111 -2.38 7.99 16.28
C TYR A 111 -1.14 7.44 15.61
N LEU A 112 -0.06 7.17 16.35
CA LEU A 112 1.12 6.51 15.79
C LEU A 112 0.77 5.11 15.23
N VAL A 113 -0.02 4.33 15.97
CA VAL A 113 -0.31 2.94 15.62
C VAL A 113 -1.40 2.85 14.55
N ALA A 114 -2.52 3.56 14.70
CA ALA A 114 -3.66 3.39 13.80
C ALA A 114 -3.42 4.08 12.43
N PRO A 115 -3.36 5.41 12.33
CA PRO A 115 -3.13 6.07 11.04
C PRO A 115 -1.74 5.82 10.44
N TYR A 116 -0.65 6.10 11.17
CA TYR A 116 0.71 6.01 10.61
C TYR A 116 1.19 4.57 10.46
N GLY A 117 0.85 3.68 11.39
CA GLY A 117 1.17 2.25 11.29
C GLY A 117 0.50 1.60 10.08
N THR A 118 -0.79 1.86 9.86
CA THR A 118 -1.52 1.37 8.67
C THR A 118 -0.90 1.91 7.38
N TRP A 119 -0.56 3.20 7.36
CA TRP A 119 0.12 3.83 6.22
C TRP A 119 1.46 3.13 5.90
N MET A 120 2.30 2.88 6.90
CA MET A 120 3.58 2.19 6.70
C MET A 120 3.39 0.76 6.18
N LEU A 121 2.41 0.04 6.74
CA LEU A 121 2.12 -1.35 6.39
C LEU A 121 1.72 -1.49 4.91
N ILE A 122 1.04 -0.47 4.35
CA ILE A 122 0.67 -0.41 2.93
C ILE A 122 1.82 0.11 2.06
N ALA A 123 2.56 1.12 2.52
CA ALA A 123 3.66 1.72 1.75
C ALA A 123 4.84 0.76 1.55
N LEU A 124 5.18 -0.05 2.56
CA LEU A 124 6.30 -0.99 2.55
C LEU A 124 6.30 -1.96 1.35
N PRO A 125 5.23 -2.74 1.07
CA PRO A 125 5.20 -3.61 -0.09
C PRO A 125 5.31 -2.82 -1.41
N GLY A 126 4.76 -1.61 -1.49
CA GLY A 126 4.90 -0.74 -2.67
C GLY A 126 6.36 -0.36 -2.94
N ILE A 127 7.10 0.01 -1.90
CA ILE A 127 8.54 0.30 -1.97
C ILE A 127 9.32 -0.94 -2.37
N LEU A 128 9.00 -2.12 -1.81
CA LEU A 128 9.67 -3.38 -2.16
C LEU A 128 9.46 -3.73 -3.64
N PHE A 129 8.25 -3.54 -4.18
CA PHE A 129 8.01 -3.72 -5.62
C PHE A 129 8.84 -2.76 -6.46
N LEU A 130 8.91 -1.48 -6.09
CA LEU A 130 9.70 -0.48 -6.81
C LEU A 130 11.21 -0.82 -6.81
N ILE A 131 11.76 -1.23 -5.66
CA ILE A 131 13.16 -1.65 -5.54
C ILE A 131 13.41 -2.90 -6.38
N SER A 132 12.50 -3.89 -6.34
CA SER A 132 12.63 -5.12 -7.13
C SER A 132 12.60 -4.86 -8.63
N TRP A 133 11.80 -3.89 -9.07
CA TRP A 133 11.72 -3.46 -10.46
C TRP A 133 13.02 -2.74 -10.89
N ARG A 134 13.49 -1.77 -10.10
CA ARG A 134 14.73 -1.04 -10.39
C ARG A 134 15.93 -1.98 -10.51
N ARG A 135 16.07 -2.93 -9.58
CA ARG A 135 17.12 -3.97 -9.65
C ARG A 135 16.98 -4.91 -10.83
N SER A 136 15.77 -5.15 -11.33
CA SER A 136 15.55 -5.94 -12.54
C SER A 136 16.03 -5.22 -13.79
N GLN A 137 15.86 -3.90 -13.88
CA GLN A 137 16.31 -3.08 -15.02
C GLN A 137 17.83 -2.99 -15.09
N GLU A 138 18.49 -2.81 -13.95
CA GLU A 138 19.95 -2.74 -13.85
C GLU A 138 20.66 -4.04 -14.31
N ARG A 139 19.93 -5.16 -14.43
CA ARG A 139 20.45 -6.44 -14.94
C ARG A 139 20.19 -6.71 -16.42
N VAL A 140 19.25 -5.99 -17.04
CA VAL A 140 18.99 -6.13 -18.48
C VAL A 140 20.01 -5.33 -19.30
N ILE A 141 20.53 -4.24 -18.72
CA ILE A 141 21.46 -3.30 -19.38
C ILE A 141 22.95 -3.76 -19.43
N PRO A 142 23.51 -4.64 -18.58
CA PRO A 142 24.93 -5.01 -18.64
C PRO A 142 25.34 -5.97 -19.77
N GLN A 143 24.40 -6.57 -20.51
CA GLN A 143 24.72 -7.61 -21.51
C GLN A 143 24.72 -7.13 -22.98
N GLN A 144 24.43 -5.87 -23.26
CA GLN A 144 24.48 -5.31 -24.62
C GLN A 144 25.78 -4.57 -24.96
N SER A 145 26.81 -4.72 -24.14
CA SER A 145 28.14 -4.14 -24.38
C SER A 145 29.23 -5.18 -24.20
N ALA A 146 29.28 -6.14 -25.12
CA ALA A 146 30.44 -6.99 -25.37
C ALA A 146 30.51 -7.31 -26.87
#